data_AF-A0A7M4DA93-F1
#
_entry.id   AF-A0A7M4DA93-F1
#
_cell.length_a   1.000
_cell.length_b   1.000
_cell.length_c   1.000
_cell.angle_alpha   90.00
_cell.angle_beta   90.00
_cell.angle_gamma   90.00
#
_symmetry.space_group_name_H-M   'P 1'
#
loop_
_entity.id
_entity.type
_entity.pdbx_description
1 polymer ?
#
loop_
_entity_poly.entity_id
_entity_poly.type
_entity_poly.pdbx_seq_one_letter_code
_entity_poly.pdbx_strand_id
1 'polypeptide(L)'
;MNKKINKDWEPWQENLLGFIVMGLLILSIYFLHDDVLLKEDPGTRGKAFQQILNYIENKFGLEYVYGFLSLIMLIAGVKAYRGYSKRDNRN
;
A
#
# COMPACT_ATOMS: atom_id res chain seq x y z
N MET A 1 25.50 -26.56 -13.00
CA MET A 1 24.20 -26.52 -12.30
C MET A 1 23.93 -25.06 -11.93
N ASN A 2 23.26 -24.30 -12.81
CA ASN A 2 22.98 -22.88 -12.57
C ASN A 2 21.95 -22.77 -11.45
N LYS A 3 22.37 -22.32 -10.26
CA LYS A 3 21.46 -21.88 -9.20
C LYS A 3 20.66 -20.71 -9.76
N LYS A 4 19.38 -20.94 -10.10
CA LYS A 4 18.42 -19.86 -10.31
C LYS A 4 18.45 -18.99 -9.04
N ILE A 5 18.97 -17.79 -9.16
CA ILE A 5 18.84 -16.76 -8.13
C ILE A 5 17.36 -16.33 -8.20
N ASN A 6 16.45 -17.11 -7.63
CA ASN A 6 15.16 -16.55 -7.21
C ASN A 6 15.50 -15.61 -6.05
N LYS A 7 15.75 -14.34 -6.38
CA LYS A 7 15.91 -13.30 -5.38
C LYS A 7 14.51 -12.87 -4.95
N ASP A 8 13.80 -13.81 -4.31
CA ASP A 8 12.53 -13.51 -3.67
C ASP A 8 12.80 -12.43 -2.62
N TRP A 9 12.00 -11.38 -2.64
CA TRP A 9 12.18 -10.27 -1.70
C TRP A 9 11.94 -10.77 -0.30
N GLU A 10 12.72 -10.26 0.65
CA GLU A 10 12.44 -10.59 2.05
C GLU A 10 11.14 -9.91 2.49
N PRO A 11 10.34 -10.53 3.37
CA PRO A 11 9.05 -9.98 3.77
C PRO A 11 9.11 -8.54 4.28
N TRP A 12 10.19 -8.11 4.93
CA TRP A 12 10.31 -6.72 5.39
C TRP A 12 10.48 -5.72 4.23
N GLN A 13 11.10 -6.15 3.12
CA GLN A 13 11.25 -5.35 1.91
C GLN A 13 9.91 -5.19 1.20
N GLU A 14 9.10 -6.26 1.15
CA GLU A 14 7.73 -6.20 0.62
C GLU A 14 6.84 -5.26 1.45
N ASN A 15 6.94 -5.34 2.79
CA ASN A 15 6.21 -4.43 3.68
C ASN A 15 6.69 -2.97 3.54
N LEU A 16 8.00 -2.75 3.33
CA LEU A 16 8.55 -1.42 3.06
C LEU A 16 8.02 -0.86 1.74
N LEU A 17 7.98 -1.69 0.69
CA LEU A 17 7.37 -1.31 -0.59
C LEU A 17 5.89 -0.97 -0.40
N GLY A 18 5.15 -1.77 0.36
CA GLY A 18 3.75 -1.50 0.70
C GLY A 18 3.56 -0.16 1.42
N PHE A 19 4.44 0.19 2.36
CA PHE A 19 4.43 1.50 3.03
C PHE A 19 4.62 2.65 2.03
N ILE A 20 5.62 2.54 1.14
CA ILE A 20 5.92 3.58 0.14
C ILE A 20 4.75 3.73 -0.85
N VAL A 21 4.23 2.61 -1.37
CA VAL A 21 3.13 2.61 -2.34
C VAL A 21 1.86 3.20 -1.73
N MET A 22 1.55 2.91 -0.46
CA MET A 22 0.40 3.53 0.22
C MET A 22 0.60 5.03 0.45
N GLY A 23 1.81 5.47 0.81
CA GLY A 23 2.11 6.89 0.94
C GLY A 23 1.93 7.63 -0.39
N LEU A 24 2.43 7.06 -1.49
CA LEU A 24 2.22 7.61 -2.83
C LEU A 24 0.74 7.62 -3.23
N LEU A 25 -0.02 6.57 -2.89
CA LEU A 25 -1.45 6.53 -3.17
C LEU A 25 -2.21 7.64 -2.42
N ILE A 26 -1.89 7.88 -1.15
CA ILE A 26 -2.47 8.98 -0.36
C ILE A 26 -2.18 10.32 -1.03
N LEU A 27 -0.93 10.56 -1.44
CA LEU A 27 -0.54 11.77 -2.16
C LEU A 27 -1.27 11.91 -3.50
N SER A 28 -1.39 10.83 -4.26
CA SER A 28 -2.11 10.81 -5.53
C SER A 28 -3.59 11.13 -5.34
N ILE A 29 -4.26 10.56 -4.34
CA ILE A 29 -5.67 10.90 -4.03
C ILE A 29 -5.78 12.36 -3.60
N TYR A 30 -4.81 12.87 -2.82
CA TYR A 30 -4.82 14.26 -2.38
C TYR A 30 -4.69 15.27 -3.51
N PHE A 31 -3.81 15.02 -4.49
CA PHE A 31 -3.58 15.96 -5.60
C PHE A 31 -4.43 15.68 -6.85
N LEU A 32 -4.85 14.43 -7.05
CA LEU A 32 -5.45 13.94 -8.29
C LEU A 32 -6.72 13.11 -8.01
N HIS A 33 -7.50 13.50 -6.98
CA HIS A 33 -8.71 12.80 -6.52
C HIS A 33 -9.60 12.31 -7.66
N ASP A 34 -10.02 13.23 -8.54
CA ASP A 34 -10.91 12.94 -9.66
C ASP A 34 -10.28 11.96 -10.67
N ASP A 35 -8.99 12.09 -10.97
CA ASP A 35 -8.31 11.20 -11.92
C ASP A 35 -8.03 9.82 -11.33
N VAL A 36 -7.79 9.70 -10.02
CA VAL A 36 -7.43 8.43 -9.36
C VAL A 36 -8.67 7.61 -9.00
N LEU A 37 -9.77 8.25 -8.61
CA LEU A 37 -11.00 7.57 -8.21
C LEU A 37 -12.03 7.47 -9.33
N LEU A 38 -11.94 8.30 -10.39
CA LEU A 38 -12.94 8.30 -11.48
C LEU A 38 -12.40 7.83 -12.84
N LYS A 39 -11.09 7.82 -13.11
CA LYS A 39 -10.57 7.27 -14.39
C LYS A 39 -10.16 5.80 -14.28
N GLU A 40 -10.91 4.99 -15.00
CA GLU A 40 -10.66 3.60 -15.36
C GLU A 40 -9.26 3.47 -15.99
N ASP A 41 -8.35 2.63 -15.51
CA ASP A 41 -8.42 1.20 -15.78
C ASP A 41 -7.52 0.39 -14.81
N PRO A 42 -7.93 0.19 -13.55
CA PRO A 42 -7.24 -0.78 -12.71
C PRO A 42 -7.64 -2.18 -13.19
N GLY A 43 -6.69 -3.12 -13.29
CA GLY A 43 -7.03 -4.53 -13.46
C GLY A 43 -8.01 -5.02 -12.36
N THR A 44 -8.56 -6.24 -12.46
CA THR A 44 -9.65 -6.75 -11.60
C THR A 44 -9.45 -6.51 -10.09
N ARG A 45 -8.20 -6.58 -9.59
CA ARG A 45 -7.86 -6.29 -8.19
C ARG A 45 -7.96 -4.81 -7.82
N GLY A 46 -7.57 -3.92 -8.72
CA GLY A 46 -7.68 -2.47 -8.48
C GLY A 46 -9.13 -1.99 -8.57
N LYS A 47 -10.00 -2.61 -9.39
CA LYS A 47 -11.43 -2.28 -9.42
C LYS A 47 -12.11 -2.55 -8.08
N ALA A 48 -11.81 -3.70 -7.47
CA ALA A 48 -12.34 -4.03 -6.14
C ALA A 48 -11.84 -3.05 -5.07
N PHE A 49 -10.56 -2.67 -5.13
CA PHE A 49 -9.99 -1.70 -4.22
C PHE A 49 -10.60 -0.31 -4.39
N GLN A 50 -10.74 0.17 -5.63
CA GLN A 50 -11.40 1.43 -5.97
C GLN A 50 -12.87 1.46 -5.53
N GLN A 51 -13.60 0.35 -5.68
CA GLN A 51 -14.96 0.21 -5.16
C GLN A 51 -15.02 0.36 -3.63
N ILE A 52 -14.05 -0.19 -2.90
CA ILE A 52 -13.97 -0.02 -1.45
C ILE A 52 -13.71 1.45 -1.09
N LEU A 53 -12.76 2.11 -1.77
CA LEU A 53 -12.47 3.53 -1.51
C LEU A 53 -13.69 4.40 -1.81
N ASN A 54 -14.33 4.22 -2.96
CA ASN A 54 -15.56 4.93 -3.33
C ASN A 54 -16.70 4.65 -2.34
N TYR A 55 -16.82 3.42 -1.83
CA TYR A 55 -17.82 3.10 -0.82
C TYR A 55 -17.56 3.86 0.49
N ILE A 56 -16.30 3.90 0.95
CA ILE A 56 -15.92 4.62 2.16
C ILE A 56 -16.18 6.11 1.99
N GLU A 57 -15.77 6.68 0.85
CA GLU A 57 -15.98 8.09 0.52
C GLU A 57 -17.47 8.46 0.53
N ASN A 58 -18.29 7.73 -0.22
CA ASN A 58 -19.71 8.02 -0.34
C ASN A 58 -20.49 7.86 0.98
N LYS A 59 -20.03 6.97 1.86
CA LYS A 59 -20.74 6.66 3.11
C LYS A 59 -20.26 7.48 4.31
N PHE A 60 -18.96 7.77 4.38
CA PHE A 60 -18.35 8.37 5.56
C PHE A 60 -17.66 9.71 5.26
N GLY A 61 -17.23 9.94 4.02
CA GLY A 61 -16.48 11.14 3.63
C GLY A 61 -15.03 10.83 3.25
N LEU A 62 -14.40 11.79 2.59
CA LEU A 62 -13.04 11.66 2.05
C LEU A 62 -11.98 11.50 3.16
N GLU A 63 -12.18 12.13 4.31
CA GLU A 63 -11.31 12.03 5.48
C GLU A 63 -11.16 10.59 5.99
N TYR A 64 -12.20 9.78 5.84
CA TYR A 64 -12.17 8.36 6.23
C TYR A 64 -11.41 7.50 5.23
N VAL A 65 -11.36 7.90 3.95
CA VAL A 65 -10.49 7.27 2.94
C VAL A 65 -9.03 7.47 3.34
N TYR A 66 -8.64 8.70 3.68
CA TYR A 66 -7.28 8.99 4.17
C TYR A 66 -6.97 8.24 5.46
N GLY A 67 -7.91 8.19 6.41
CA GLY A 67 -7.74 7.43 7.65
C GLY A 67 -7.53 5.93 7.41
N PHE A 68 -8.33 5.33 6.51
CA PHE A 68 -8.22 3.93 6.13
C PHE A 68 -6.86 3.60 5.50
N LEU A 69 -6.43 4.40 4.52
CA LEU A 69 -5.14 4.22 3.85
C LEU A 69 -3.97 4.44 4.81
N SER A 70 -4.06 5.43 5.70
CA SER A 70 -3.04 5.71 6.71
C SER A 70 -2.90 4.54 7.70
N LEU A 71 -4.00 3.89 8.07
CA LEU A 71 -3.97 2.71 8.93
C LEU A 71 -3.24 1.53 8.26
N ILE A 72 -3.52 1.26 6.99
CA ILE A 72 -2.84 0.21 6.22
C ILE A 72 -1.34 0.53 6.11
N MET A 73 -1.01 1.77 5.76
CA MET A 73 0.36 2.26 5.67
C MET A 73 1.10 2.04 7.00
N LEU A 74 0.50 2.39 8.14
CA LEU A 74 1.10 2.22 9.46
C LEU A 74 1.36 0.74 9.79
N ILE A 75 0.43 -0.16 9.47
CA ILE A 75 0.62 -1.61 9.66
C ILE A 75 1.80 -2.12 8.83
N ALA A 76 1.89 -1.70 7.56
CA ALA A 76 3.00 -2.07 6.68
C ALA A 76 4.33 -1.53 7.21
N GLY A 77 4.38 -0.27 7.64
CA GLY A 77 5.57 0.36 8.22
C GLY A 77 6.06 -0.35 9.49
N VAL A 78 5.15 -0.69 10.40
CA VAL A 78 5.49 -1.44 11.63
C VAL A 78 6.05 -2.82 11.29
N LYS A 79 5.44 -3.54 10.33
CA LYS A 79 5.94 -4.86 9.90
C LYS A 79 7.31 -4.76 9.23
N ALA A 80 7.52 -3.75 8.38
CA ALA A 80 8.80 -3.48 7.74
C ALA A 80 9.90 -3.22 8.79
N TYR A 81 9.64 -2.32 9.72
CA TYR A 81 10.57 -1.99 10.79
C TYR A 81 10.91 -3.20 11.67
N ARG A 82 9.89 -3.95 12.12
CA ARG A 82 10.11 -5.15 12.95
C ARG A 82 10.89 -6.23 12.20
N GLY A 83 10.63 -6.41 10.90
CA GLY A 83 11.34 -7.37 10.08
C GLY A 83 12.80 -6.97 9.85
N TYR A 84 13.05 -5.69 9.56
CA TYR A 84 14.40 -5.14 9.42
C TYR A 84 15.20 -5.24 10.72
N SER A 85 14.66 -4.79 11.85
CA SER A 85 15.34 -4.83 13.15
C SER A 85 15.67 -6.27 13.59
N LYS A 86 14.80 -7.25 13.32
CA LYS A 86 15.10 -8.66 13.59
C LYS A 86 16.24 -9.21 12.74
N ARG A 87 16.42 -8.71 11.52
CA ARG A 87 17.53 -9.12 10.64
C ARG A 87 18.84 -8.46 11.09
N ASP A 88 18.78 -7.18 11.41
CA ASP A 88 19.94 -6.42 11.88
C ASP A 88 20.53 -7.04 13.17
N ASN A 89 19.68 -7.37 14.15
CA ASN A 89 20.11 -8.04 15.39
C ASN A 89 20.63 -9.49 15.21
N ARG A 90 20.51 -10.09 14.03
CA ARG A 90 20.99 -11.46 13.72
C ARG A 90 22.32 -11.46 12.97
N ASN A 91 22.76 -10.31 12.47
CA ASN A 91 24.04 -10.11 11.78
C ASN A 91 25.04 -9.42 12.72
#